data_AF-A0A961KYF6-F1
#
_entry.id   AF-A0A961KYF6-F1
#
_cell.length_a   1.000
_cell.length_b   1.000
_cell.length_c   1.000
_cell.angle_alpha   90.00
_cell.angle_beta   90.00
_cell.angle_gamma   90.00
#
_symmetry.space_group_name_H-M   'P 1'
#
loop_
_entity.id
_entity.type
_entity.pdbx_description
1 polymer ?
#
loop_
_entity_poly.entity_id
_entity_poly.type
_entity_poly.pdbx_seq_one_letter_code
_entity_poly.pdbx_strand_id
1 'polypeptide(L)' 'MRRADRLFEIIQLMRRRPTVTARELGAALEVSERTIYRDIADLAASGVP' A
#
# COMPACT_ATOMS: atom_id res chain seq x y z
N MET A 1 4.57 0.19 12.94
CA MET A 1 4.88 -0.62 11.75
C MET A 1 6.09 -0.04 11.02
N ARG A 2 7.06 -0.85 10.58
CA ARG A 2 8.17 -0.33 9.75
C ARG A 2 7.68 -0.13 8.32
N ARG A 3 8.27 0.83 7.59
CA ARG A 3 7.86 1.14 6.21
C ARG A 3 7.96 -0.08 5.28
N ALA A 4 9.04 -0.87 5.39
CA ALA A 4 9.25 -2.06 4.57
C ALA A 4 8.12 -3.10 4.76
N ASP A 5 7.73 -3.36 6.01
CA ASP A 5 6.65 -4.29 6.34
C ASP A 5 5.33 -3.84 5.68
N ARG A 6 5.03 -2.53 5.76
CA ARG A 6 3.83 -1.95 5.16
C ARG A 6 3.80 -2.06 3.64
N LEU A 7 4.92 -1.76 2.98
CA LEU A 7 5.04 -1.86 1.52
C LEU A 7 4.84 -3.31 1.06
N PHE A 8 5.40 -4.26 1.79
CA PHE A 8 5.21 -5.69 1.52
C PHE A 8 3.74 -6.11 1.68
N GLU A 9 3.06 -5.64 2.74
CA GLU A 9 1.64 -5.90 2.96
C GLU A 9 0.75 -5.32 1.85
N ILE A 10 1.02 -4.08 1.41
CA ILE A 10 0.30 -3.43 0.29
C ILE A 10 0.40 -4.29 -0.98
N ILE A 11 1.61 -4.75 -1.34
CA ILE A 11 1.83 -5.61 -2.51
C ILE A 11 1.03 -6.91 -2.38
N GLN A 12 1.07 -7.55 -1.20
CA GLN A 12 0.37 -8.82 -0.97
C GLN A 12 -1.15 -8.67 -1.04
N LEU A 13 -1.69 -7.54 -0.58
CA LEU A 13 -3.12 -7.22 -0.71
C LEU A 13 -3.51 -7.02 -2.17
N MET A 14 -2.73 -6.26 -2.95
CA MET A 14 -2.97 -6.03 -4.37
C MET A 14 -2.89 -7.32 -5.21
N ARG A 15 -1.98 -8.26 -4.87
CA ARG A 15 -1.90 -9.57 -5.55
C ARG A 15 -3.13 -10.45 -5.32
N ARG A 16 -3.77 -10.33 -4.16
CA ARG A 16 -4.97 -11.11 -3.80
C ARG A 16 -6.26 -10.45 -4.29
N ARG A 17 -6.27 -9.11 -4.35
CA ARG A 17 -7.41 -8.29 -4.77
C ARG A 17 -6.88 -7.22 -5.73
N PRO A 18 -7.06 -7.40 -7.05
CA PRO A 18 -6.47 -6.51 -8.06
C PRO A 18 -6.97 -5.07 -7.97
N THR A 19 -8.10 -4.84 -7.27
CA THR A 19 -8.60 -3.50 -6.96
C THR A 19 -8.84 -3.38 -5.46
N VAL A 20 -8.20 -2.38 -4.85
CA VAL A 20 -8.40 -1.99 -3.45
C VAL A 20 -8.25 -0.48 -3.36
N THR A 21 -9.09 0.17 -2.54
CA THR A 21 -9.04 1.61 -2.36
C THR A 21 -8.00 2.01 -1.32
N ALA A 22 -7.48 3.23 -1.43
CA ALA A 22 -6.56 3.78 -0.42
C ALA A 22 -7.19 3.84 0.98
N ARG A 23 -8.51 4.07 1.05
CA ARG A 23 -9.30 4.03 2.29
C ARG A 23 -9.30 2.65 2.95
N GLU A 24 -9.51 1.59 2.17
CA GLU A 24 -9.49 0.21 2.68
C GLU A 24 -8.09 -0.19 3.15
N LEU A 25 -7.05 0.17 2.38
CA LEU A 25 -5.66 -0.05 2.79
C LEU A 25 -5.30 0.73 4.06
N GLY A 26 -5.73 1.99 4.16
CA GLY A 26 -5.50 2.83 5.33
C GLY A 26 -6.17 2.27 6.58
N ALA A 27 -7.41 1.77 6.45
CA ALA A 27 -8.11 1.11 7.54
C ALA A 27 -7.45 -0.21 7.95
N ALA A 28 -6.98 -1.02 7.00
CA ALA A 28 -6.36 -2.32 7.29
C ALA A 28 -4.95 -2.20 7.89
N LEU A 29 -4.20 -1.18 7.50
CA LEU A 29 -2.82 -0.95 7.93
C LEU A 29 -2.70 0.10 9.05
N GLU A 30 -3.83 0.61 9.53
CA GLU A 30 -3.95 1.66 10.54
C GLU A 30 -3.12 2.92 10.23
N VAL A 31 -3.18 3.36 8.97
CA VAL A 31 -2.48 4.56 8.48
C VAL A 31 -3.42 5.48 7.71
N SER A 32 -3.01 6.74 7.57
CA SER A 32 -3.76 7.70 6.75
C SER A 32 -3.74 7.36 5.26
N GLU A 33 -4.79 7.73 4.52
CA GLU A 33 -4.81 7.60 3.05
C GLU A 33 -3.64 8.32 2.39
N ARG A 34 -3.20 9.46 2.93
CA ARG A 34 -1.99 10.17 2.48
C ARG A 34 -0.74 9.30 2.55
N THR A 35 -0.60 8.49 3.60
CA THR A 35 0.51 7.54 3.75
C THR A 35 0.44 6.46 2.68
N ILE A 36 -0.75 5.94 2.40
CA ILE A 36 -0.97 4.95 1.34
C ILE A 36 -0.57 5.53 -0.03
N TYR A 37 -1.04 6.72 -0.39
CA TYR A 37 -0.69 7.34 -1.67
C TYR A 37 0.81 7.57 -1.83
N ARG A 38 1.50 7.99 -0.76
CA ARG A 38 2.97 8.15 -0.79
C ARG A 38 3.65 6.81 -1.04
N ASP A 39 3.26 5.78 -0.30
CA ASP A 39 3.83 4.45 -0.41
C ASP A 39 3.55 3.83 -1.80
N ILE A 40 2.36 4.04 -2.37
CA ILE A 40 2.04 3.65 -3.76
C ILE A 40 2.94 4.40 -4.76
N ALA A 41 3.16 5.70 -4.57
CA ALA A 41 4.06 6.47 -5.43
C ALA A 41 5.51 5.93 -5.36
N ASP A 42 5.96 5.55 -4.16
CA ASP A 42 7.28 4.93 -3.97
C ASP A 42 7.37 3.56 -4.66
N LEU A 43 6.32 2.74 -4.57
CA LEU A 43 6.25 1.43 -5.24
C LEU A 43 6.27 1.58 -6.76
N ALA A 44 5.48 2.50 -7.30
CA ALA A 44 5.43 2.78 -8.74
C ALA A 44 6.79 3.28 -9.26
N ALA A 45 7.46 4.15 -8.51
CA ALA A 45 8.82 4.61 -8.83
C ALA A 45 9.86 3.48 -8.79
N SER A 46 9.60 2.42 -8.00
CA SER A 46 10.45 1.24 -7.88
C SER A 46 10.20 0.18 -8.97
N GLY A 47 9.27 0.44 -9.90
CA GLY A 47 8.92 -0.49 -10.97
C GLY A 47 8.04 -1.66 -10.54
N VAL A 48 7.34 -1.55 -9.40
CA VAL A 48 6.29 -2.50 -9.04
C VAL A 48 5.04 -2.17 -9.87
N PRO A 49 4.59 -3.07 -10.77
CA PRO A 49 3.43 -2.85 -11.64
C PRO A 49 2.10 -2.95 -10.88
#